data_AF-A0A2P9FDM7-F1
#
_entry.id   AF-A0A2P9FDM7-F1
#
_cell.length_a   1.000
_cell.length_b   1.000
_cell.length_c   1.000
_cell.angle_alpha   90.00
_cell.angle_beta   90.00
_cell.angle_gamma   90.00
#
_symmetry.space_group_name_H-M   'P 1'
#
loop_
_entity.id
_entity.type
_entity.pdbx_description
1 polymer ?
#
loop_
_entity_poly.entity_id
_entity_poly.type
_entity_poly.pdbx_seq_one_letter_code
_entity_poly.pdbx_strand_id
1 'polypeptide(L)'
;MFERFTKDARAVVLGAVDHAERSSADKVTEEHLLLALLDRRASRASFALASLGLADNRGSVEQALTAARRRGGLTRADADALSDLGIDLAKIVSRVEEAHGAGALEPGRRRDGRGADREASGEVGGAGDGDGGGGWGGERFGPWGGGRGGRSGRARRSGHRPFTRDAKEVLTRSLRIAQAHSDRHIGDEHMLLALTTRPGVPAEVLADHGVTYESLERVLYGAGEARAS
;
A
#
# COMPACT_ATOMS: atom_id res chain seq x y z
N MET A 1 -10.30 10.50 12.37
CA MET A 1 -9.38 9.33 12.56
C MET A 1 -7.92 9.75 12.73
N PHE A 2 -7.40 10.61 11.87
CA PHE A 2 -5.99 11.08 11.89
C PHE A 2 -5.52 11.71 13.21
N GLU A 3 -6.43 12.29 13.99
CA GLU A 3 -6.11 12.89 15.30
C GLU A 3 -5.62 11.87 16.32
N ARG A 4 -6.07 10.61 16.22
CA ARG A 4 -5.61 9.53 17.09
C ARG A 4 -4.28 8.92 16.66
N PHE A 5 -3.78 9.26 15.46
CA PHE A 5 -2.52 8.71 14.97
C PHE A 5 -1.36 9.34 15.73
N THR A 6 -0.31 8.57 16.02
CA THR A 6 0.94 9.14 16.52
C THR A 6 1.65 9.93 15.42
N LYS A 7 2.73 10.63 15.79
CA LYS A 7 3.59 11.32 14.82
C LYS A 7 4.18 10.33 13.79
N ASP A 8 4.61 9.15 14.24
CA ASP A 8 5.19 8.13 13.37
C ASP A 8 4.15 7.50 12.45
N ALA A 9 2.96 7.20 12.97
CA ALA A 9 1.84 6.70 12.16
C ALA A 9 1.45 7.71 11.06
N ARG A 10 1.38 9.00 11.37
CA ARG A 10 1.14 10.04 10.35
C ARG A 10 2.26 10.09 9.31
N ALA A 11 3.52 9.96 9.74
CA ALA A 11 4.66 9.97 8.84
C ALA A 11 4.67 8.76 7.90
N VAL A 12 4.19 7.58 8.34
CA VAL A 12 3.98 6.42 7.46
C VAL A 12 2.94 6.71 6.40
N VAL A 13 1.78 7.28 6.76
CA VAL A 13 0.73 7.55 5.77
C VAL A 13 1.19 8.58 4.72
N LEU A 14 1.91 9.62 5.14
CA LEU A 14 2.49 10.61 4.22
C LEU A 14 3.57 9.98 3.34
N GLY A 15 4.48 9.18 3.93
CA GLY A 15 5.51 8.47 3.18
C GLY A 15 4.93 7.49 2.16
N ALA A 16 3.77 6.90 2.41
CA ALA A 16 3.09 6.03 1.46
C ALA A 16 2.56 6.81 0.25
N VAL A 17 2.10 8.04 0.45
CA VAL A 17 1.76 8.95 -0.66
C VAL A 17 2.99 9.28 -1.48
N ASP A 18 4.11 9.61 -0.82
CA ASP A 18 5.38 9.91 -1.50
C ASP A 18 5.89 8.71 -2.31
N HIS A 19 5.78 7.48 -1.78
CA HIS A 19 6.13 6.26 -2.52
C HIS A 19 5.22 6.04 -3.73
N ALA A 20 3.91 6.26 -3.60
CA ALA A 20 2.98 6.18 -4.72
C ALA A 20 3.25 7.25 -5.79
N GLU A 21 3.74 8.42 -5.39
CA GLU A 21 4.20 9.45 -6.32
C GLU A 21 5.48 9.05 -7.04
N ARG A 22 6.48 8.57 -6.32
CA ARG A 22 7.75 8.09 -6.90
C ARG A 22 7.57 6.93 -7.87
N SER A 23 6.61 6.04 -7.59
CA SER A 23 6.25 4.92 -8.47
C SER A 23 5.26 5.30 -9.58
N SER A 24 4.83 6.56 -9.64
CA SER A 24 3.77 7.04 -10.54
C SER A 24 2.42 6.33 -10.41
N ALA A 25 2.18 5.59 -9.32
CA ALA A 25 0.97 4.80 -9.10
C ALA A 25 -0.27 5.68 -8.84
N ASP A 26 -1.34 5.52 -9.63
CA ASP A 26 -2.57 6.34 -9.51
C ASP A 26 -3.30 6.23 -8.15
N LYS A 27 -2.99 5.21 -7.34
CA LYS A 27 -3.57 4.97 -6.01
C LYS A 27 -2.48 4.59 -5.00
N VAL A 28 -2.71 4.92 -3.73
CA VAL A 28 -1.87 4.45 -2.61
C VAL A 28 -2.31 3.06 -2.19
N THR A 29 -1.37 2.12 -2.13
CA THR A 29 -1.59 0.69 -1.83
C THR A 29 -0.89 0.30 -0.54
N GLU A 30 -1.11 -0.93 -0.10
CA GLU A 30 -0.50 -1.55 1.07
C GLU A 30 1.02 -1.72 0.90
N GLU A 31 1.49 -1.95 -0.33
CA GLU A 31 2.92 -1.93 -0.67
C GLU A 31 3.55 -0.58 -0.30
N HIS A 32 2.89 0.52 -0.66
CA HIS A 32 3.39 1.86 -0.33
C HIS A 32 3.40 2.12 1.18
N LEU A 33 2.41 1.58 1.92
CA LEU A 33 2.40 1.63 3.39
C LEU A 33 3.57 0.84 4.00
N LEU A 34 3.86 -0.36 3.48
CA LEU A 34 5.01 -1.16 3.91
C LEU A 34 6.33 -0.45 3.62
N LEU A 35 6.51 0.07 2.42
CA LEU A 35 7.71 0.84 2.06
C LEU A 35 7.91 2.06 2.98
N ALA A 36 6.82 2.76 3.33
CA ALA A 36 6.87 3.89 4.25
C ALA A 36 7.20 3.48 5.70
N LEU A 37 6.77 2.29 6.14
CA LEU A 37 7.18 1.70 7.43
C LEU A 37 8.68 1.37 7.44
N LEU A 38 9.21 0.84 6.36
CA LEU A 38 10.64 0.51 6.21
C LEU A 38 11.54 1.76 6.17
N ASP A 39 10.99 2.92 5.82
CA ASP A 39 11.68 4.22 5.89
C ASP A 39 11.73 4.80 7.30
N ARG A 40 10.90 4.32 8.22
CA ARG A 40 10.89 4.84 9.59
C ARG A 40 12.16 4.44 10.32
N ARG A 41 12.66 5.37 11.14
CA ARG A 41 13.78 5.16 12.05
C ARG A 41 13.36 5.61 13.43
N ALA A 42 13.89 4.94 14.46
CA ALA A 42 13.63 5.25 15.86
C ALA A 42 12.13 5.27 16.22
N SER A 43 11.34 4.38 15.61
CA SER A 43 9.93 4.14 15.91
C SER A 43 9.69 2.71 16.40
N ARG A 44 8.51 2.43 16.98
CA ARG A 44 8.15 1.09 17.50
C ARG A 44 8.13 0.05 16.38
N ALA A 45 7.56 0.37 15.23
CA ALA A 45 7.60 -0.50 14.06
C ALA A 45 9.03 -0.78 13.59
N SER A 46 9.87 0.25 13.47
CA SER A 46 11.27 0.08 13.04
C SER A 46 12.09 -0.77 14.02
N PHE A 47 11.84 -0.62 15.32
CA PHE A 47 12.47 -1.46 16.35
C PHE A 47 12.03 -2.92 16.23
N ALA A 48 10.74 -3.17 16.00
CA ALA A 48 10.22 -4.53 15.86
C ALA A 48 10.83 -5.24 14.64
N LEU A 49 10.86 -4.55 13.49
CA LEU A 49 11.49 -5.05 12.27
C LEU A 49 12.98 -5.30 12.44
N ALA A 50 13.70 -4.41 13.13
CA ALA A 50 15.12 -4.61 13.44
C ALA A 50 15.34 -5.82 14.36
N SER A 51 14.50 -6.00 15.38
CA SER A 51 14.57 -7.13 16.31
C SER A 51 14.30 -8.48 15.64
N LEU A 52 13.54 -8.47 14.54
CA LEU A 52 13.27 -9.64 13.71
C LEU A 52 14.30 -9.83 12.58
N GLY A 53 15.38 -9.03 12.55
CA GLY A 53 16.45 -9.14 11.54
C GLY A 53 16.09 -8.60 10.16
N LEU A 54 14.99 -7.85 10.03
CA LEU A 54 14.56 -7.29 8.75
C LEU A 54 15.32 -6.01 8.36
N ALA A 55 15.99 -5.35 9.31
CA ALA A 55 16.79 -4.15 9.05
C ALA A 55 17.89 -4.39 8.00
N ASP A 56 18.55 -5.55 8.04
CA ASP A 56 19.60 -5.94 7.09
C ASP A 56 19.04 -6.46 5.75
N ASN A 57 17.75 -6.81 5.71
CA ASN A 57 17.10 -7.44 4.57
C ASN A 57 16.17 -6.52 3.78
N ARG A 58 16.22 -5.20 4.03
CA ARG A 58 15.37 -4.22 3.36
C ARG A 58 15.42 -4.33 1.82
N GLY A 59 16.62 -4.50 1.25
CA GLY A 59 16.78 -4.63 -0.21
C GLY A 59 16.09 -5.87 -0.78
N SER A 60 16.02 -6.96 -0.02
CA SER A 60 15.30 -8.19 -0.40
C SER A 60 13.78 -7.95 -0.42
N VAL A 61 13.26 -7.25 0.60
CA VAL A 61 11.84 -6.86 0.67
C VAL A 61 11.46 -5.97 -0.51
N GLU A 62 12.24 -4.94 -0.81
CA GLU A 62 11.98 -4.04 -1.95
C GLU A 62 12.02 -4.77 -3.30
N GLN A 63 12.94 -5.73 -3.47
CA GLN A 63 12.99 -6.60 -4.65
C GLN A 63 11.77 -7.50 -4.77
N ALA A 64 11.32 -8.10 -3.67
CA ALA A 64 10.14 -8.96 -3.65
C ALA A 64 8.85 -8.19 -4.01
N LEU A 65 8.68 -6.98 -3.46
CA LEU A 65 7.57 -6.08 -3.81
C LEU A 65 7.60 -5.68 -5.28
N THR A 66 8.78 -5.30 -5.80
CA THR A 66 8.96 -4.98 -7.22
C THR A 66 8.62 -6.17 -8.12
N ALA A 67 9.06 -7.37 -7.75
CA ALA A 67 8.75 -8.59 -8.49
C ALA A 67 7.25 -8.90 -8.50
N ALA A 68 6.55 -8.70 -7.38
CA ALA A 68 5.09 -8.86 -7.32
C ALA A 68 4.38 -7.84 -8.22
N ARG A 69 4.82 -6.58 -8.22
CA ARG A 69 4.27 -5.53 -9.07
C ARG A 69 4.40 -5.85 -10.56
N ARG A 70 5.57 -6.34 -11.00
CA ARG A 70 5.78 -6.80 -12.39
C ARG A 70 4.88 -7.97 -12.79
N ARG A 71 4.53 -8.83 -11.83
CA ARG A 71 3.56 -9.93 -12.01
C ARG A 71 2.10 -9.47 -11.92
N GLY A 72 1.84 -8.16 -11.92
CA GLY A 72 0.49 -7.60 -11.84
C GLY A 72 -0.11 -7.64 -10.43
N GLY A 73 0.73 -7.69 -9.39
CA GLY A 73 0.30 -7.78 -8.00
C GLY A 73 0.08 -9.21 -7.50
N LEU A 74 0.45 -10.21 -8.31
CA LEU A 74 0.43 -11.61 -7.88
C LEU A 74 1.57 -11.91 -6.91
N THR A 75 1.24 -12.68 -5.89
CA THR A 75 2.18 -13.10 -4.86
C THR A 75 3.10 -14.22 -5.37
N ARG A 76 4.08 -14.62 -4.56
CA ARG A 76 4.90 -15.81 -4.88
C ARG A 76 4.07 -17.08 -4.76
N ALA A 77 3.24 -17.20 -3.72
CA ALA A 77 2.34 -18.32 -3.56
C ALA A 77 1.38 -18.46 -4.75
N ASP A 78 0.84 -17.35 -5.27
CA ASP A 78 0.00 -17.37 -6.48
C ASP A 78 0.79 -17.87 -7.71
N ALA A 79 2.04 -17.43 -7.86
CA ALA A 79 2.89 -17.86 -8.97
C ALA A 79 3.21 -19.36 -8.90
N ASP A 80 3.49 -19.87 -7.71
CA ASP A 80 3.76 -21.29 -7.48
C ASP A 80 2.49 -22.12 -7.71
N ALA A 81 1.34 -21.67 -7.22
CA ALA A 81 0.04 -22.33 -7.47
C ALA A 81 -0.33 -22.37 -8.97
N LEU A 82 -0.01 -21.31 -9.72
CA LEU A 82 -0.20 -21.29 -11.18
C LEU A 82 0.77 -22.26 -11.87
N SER A 83 2.01 -22.37 -11.38
CA SER A 83 2.99 -23.33 -11.89
C SER A 83 2.52 -24.78 -11.70
N ASP A 84 1.88 -25.11 -10.58
CA ASP A 84 1.29 -26.43 -10.33
C ASP A 84 0.17 -26.79 -11.34
N LEU A 85 -0.48 -25.76 -11.91
CA LEU A 85 -1.45 -25.91 -13.00
C LEU A 85 -0.80 -25.92 -14.40
N GLY A 86 0.53 -25.88 -14.49
CA GLY A 86 1.29 -25.84 -15.73
C GLY A 86 1.38 -24.45 -16.38
N ILE A 87 1.06 -23.38 -15.63
CA ILE A 87 1.10 -22.00 -16.12
C ILE A 87 2.43 -21.36 -15.71
N ASP A 88 3.34 -21.20 -16.67
CA ASP A 88 4.60 -20.49 -16.46
C ASP A 88 4.37 -18.97 -16.46
N LEU A 89 4.11 -18.42 -15.27
CA LEU A 89 3.85 -17.00 -15.08
C LEU A 89 5.03 -16.12 -15.51
N ALA A 90 6.28 -16.56 -15.25
CA ALA A 90 7.47 -15.78 -15.63
C ALA A 90 7.55 -15.61 -17.15
N LYS A 91 7.25 -16.67 -17.90
CA LYS A 91 7.16 -16.63 -19.35
C LYS A 91 6.02 -15.74 -19.84
N ILE A 92 4.85 -15.77 -19.19
CA ILE A 92 3.73 -14.88 -19.53
C ILE A 92 4.15 -13.42 -19.36
N VAL A 93 4.73 -13.06 -18.20
CA VAL A 93 5.19 -11.69 -17.92
C VAL A 93 6.23 -11.26 -18.96
N SER A 94 7.24 -12.09 -19.26
CA SER A 94 8.25 -11.79 -20.28
C SER A 94 7.62 -11.49 -21.64
N ARG A 95 6.69 -12.34 -22.10
CA ARG A 95 6.02 -12.16 -23.40
C ARG A 95 5.17 -10.90 -23.45
N VAL A 96 4.47 -10.59 -22.35
CA VAL A 96 3.66 -9.37 -22.26
C VAL A 96 4.56 -8.13 -22.26
N GLU A 97 5.68 -8.15 -21.55
CA GLU A 97 6.63 -7.04 -21.54
C GLU A 97 7.35 -6.86 -22.88
N GLU A 98 7.70 -7.94 -23.58
CA GLU A 98 8.24 -7.90 -24.95
C GLU A 98 7.25 -7.22 -25.91
N ALA A 99 5.96 -7.53 -25.80
CA ALA A 99 4.93 -7.03 -26.69
C ALA A 99 4.45 -5.61 -26.34
N HIS A 100 4.40 -5.27 -25.05
CA HIS A 100 3.72 -4.07 -24.55
C HIS A 100 4.62 -3.13 -23.73
N GLY A 101 5.90 -3.48 -23.56
CA GLY A 101 6.89 -2.74 -22.79
C GLY A 101 7.02 -3.21 -21.34
N ALA A 102 8.18 -2.93 -20.74
CA ALA A 102 8.47 -3.28 -19.35
C ALA A 102 7.40 -2.72 -18.39
N GLY A 103 6.93 -3.55 -17.47
CA GLY A 103 5.88 -3.21 -16.52
C GLY A 103 4.48 -3.10 -17.14
N ALA A 104 4.22 -3.73 -18.29
CA ALA A 104 2.92 -3.69 -18.95
C ALA A 104 1.76 -4.26 -18.10
N LEU A 105 2.06 -5.11 -17.13
CA LEU A 105 1.10 -5.67 -16.17
C LEU A 105 1.00 -4.85 -14.87
N GLU A 106 1.87 -3.84 -14.67
CA GLU A 106 1.87 -3.07 -13.43
C GLU A 106 0.55 -2.27 -13.27
N PRO A 107 -0.12 -2.36 -12.13
CA PRO A 107 -1.39 -1.68 -11.91
C PRO A 107 -1.18 -0.15 -11.90
N GLY A 108 -2.02 0.57 -12.65
CA GLY A 108 -2.06 2.04 -12.60
C GLY A 108 -1.02 2.77 -13.46
N ARG A 109 -0.36 2.09 -14.41
CA ARG A 109 0.34 2.79 -15.48
C ARG A 109 -0.71 3.46 -16.36
N ARG A 110 -0.76 4.80 -16.36
CA ARG A 110 -1.58 5.53 -17.32
C ARG A 110 -1.23 5.02 -18.71
N ARG A 111 -2.24 4.55 -19.45
CA ARG A 111 -2.15 4.54 -20.91
C ARG A 111 -1.99 6.00 -21.30
N ASP A 112 -0.76 6.45 -21.48
CA ASP A 112 -0.47 7.74 -22.08
C ASP A 112 -1.06 7.69 -23.48
N GLY A 113 -2.30 8.17 -23.60
CA GLY A 113 -3.06 8.18 -24.83
C GLY A 113 -2.42 9.12 -25.84
N ARG A 114 -1.40 8.64 -26.55
CA ARG A 114 -1.18 8.99 -27.95
C ARG A 114 -2.22 8.24 -28.77
N GLY A 115 -3.41 8.84 -28.79
CA GLY A 115 -4.53 8.52 -29.66
C GLY A 115 -5.24 9.83 -29.98
N ALA A 116 -4.49 10.80 -30.48
CA ALA A 116 -5.09 11.82 -31.33
C ALA A 116 -5.59 11.09 -32.59
N ASP A 117 -6.72 11.55 -33.10
CA ASP A 117 -7.30 11.18 -34.40
C ASP A 117 -8.21 9.94 -34.37
N ARG A 118 -9.46 10.16 -33.98
CA ARG A 118 -10.64 9.78 -34.80
C ARG A 118 -11.89 10.52 -34.30
N GLU A 119 -12.40 11.34 -35.21
CA GLU A 119 -13.54 12.22 -35.06
C GLU A 119 -14.87 11.47 -34.99
N ALA A 120 -15.80 12.11 -34.27
CA ALA A 120 -17.23 12.25 -34.55
C ALA A 120 -18.14 10.99 -34.55
N SER A 121 -19.08 11.01 -33.60
CA SER A 121 -20.55 11.07 -33.81
C SER A 121 -21.30 10.05 -32.95
N GLY A 122 -22.36 10.52 -32.28
CA GLY A 122 -23.46 9.66 -31.84
C GLY A 122 -23.75 9.73 -30.35
N GLU A 123 -24.71 10.57 -29.98
CA GLU A 123 -25.47 10.46 -28.74
C GLU A 123 -26.09 9.06 -28.61
N VAL A 124 -26.03 8.44 -27.42
CA VAL A 124 -27.18 7.75 -26.83
C VAL A 124 -27.03 7.75 -25.31
N GLY A 125 -28.09 8.18 -24.61
CA GLY A 125 -28.22 8.05 -23.16
C GLY A 125 -28.43 6.61 -22.71
N GLY A 126 -28.20 6.38 -21.43
CA GLY A 126 -28.49 5.11 -20.76
C GLY A 126 -28.33 5.26 -19.25
N ALA A 127 -29.47 5.30 -18.57
CA ALA A 127 -29.58 5.13 -17.12
C ALA A 127 -29.15 3.71 -16.71
N GLY A 128 -28.68 3.56 -15.47
CA GLY A 128 -28.37 2.24 -14.91
C GLY A 128 -27.55 2.30 -13.63
N ASP A 129 -28.20 2.74 -12.55
CA ASP A 129 -28.26 2.10 -11.23
C ASP A 129 -27.02 1.44 -10.62
N GLY A 130 -26.53 2.06 -9.54
CA GLY A 130 -26.81 1.56 -8.19
C GLY A 130 -25.96 0.42 -7.62
N ASP A 131 -25.01 0.80 -6.76
CA ASP A 131 -24.58 0.09 -5.54
C ASP A 131 -23.70 1.13 -4.79
N GLY A 132 -23.95 1.59 -3.56
CA GLY A 132 -24.70 0.98 -2.47
C GLY A 132 -23.83 0.69 -1.25
N GLY A 133 -22.82 1.51 -0.93
CA GLY A 133 -21.92 1.25 0.21
C GLY A 133 -21.48 2.49 0.99
N GLY A 134 -22.26 2.83 2.03
CA GLY A 134 -21.84 3.49 3.27
C GLY A 134 -20.91 4.71 3.17
N GLY A 135 -21.51 5.90 3.16
CA GLY A 135 -20.80 7.18 3.16
C GLY A 135 -19.86 7.36 4.35
N TRP A 136 -18.61 7.69 4.05
CA TRP A 136 -17.72 8.41 4.95
C TRP A 136 -18.27 9.84 5.05
N GLY A 137 -19.22 10.02 5.95
CA GLY A 137 -19.96 11.26 6.12
C GLY A 137 -19.05 12.44 6.44
N GLY A 138 -19.09 13.44 5.56
CA GLY A 138 -19.24 14.82 6.02
C GLY A 138 -18.03 15.53 6.60
N GLU A 139 -16.81 15.31 6.11
CA GLU A 139 -15.71 16.22 6.39
C GLU A 139 -15.13 16.74 5.08
N ARG A 140 -15.46 18.00 4.82
CA ARG A 140 -14.86 18.86 3.80
C ARG A 140 -13.35 18.89 4.05
N PHE A 141 -12.61 18.03 3.34
CA PHE A 141 -11.14 18.08 3.33
C PHE A 141 -10.70 19.44 2.80
N GLY A 142 -10.33 20.32 3.73
CA GLY A 142 -9.82 21.65 3.43
C GLY A 142 -8.45 21.60 2.75
N PRO A 143 -8.09 22.66 2.00
CA PRO A 143 -6.87 22.72 1.21
C PRO A 143 -5.71 23.14 2.12
N TRP A 144 -4.70 22.28 2.26
CA TRP A 144 -3.49 22.64 2.97
C TRP A 144 -2.63 23.52 2.05
N GLY A 145 -2.73 24.85 2.26
CA GLY A 145 -1.99 25.90 1.55
C GLY A 145 -0.56 26.11 2.08
N GLY A 146 0.25 27.01 1.54
CA GLY A 146 0.08 27.93 0.42
C GLY A 146 1.43 28.50 -0.02
N GLY A 147 1.52 28.89 -1.29
CA GLY A 147 2.63 29.66 -1.84
C GLY A 147 2.10 30.48 -3.01
N ARG A 148 2.17 31.81 -2.90
CA ARG A 148 1.76 32.72 -3.99
C ARG A 148 2.76 32.59 -5.13
N GLY A 149 2.27 32.16 -6.29
CA GLY A 149 3.01 32.15 -7.55
C GLY A 149 2.02 32.15 -8.71
N GLY A 150 2.16 33.13 -9.62
CA GLY A 150 1.15 33.53 -10.59
C GLY A 150 0.92 32.56 -11.78
N ARG A 151 -0.15 32.93 -12.50
CA ARG A 151 -0.67 32.47 -13.80
C ARG A 151 0.21 31.51 -14.63
N SER A 152 -0.33 30.33 -14.91
CA SER A 152 -0.35 29.73 -16.26
C SER A 152 -1.38 28.60 -16.31
N GLY A 153 -2.05 28.46 -17.45
CA GLY A 153 -3.21 27.59 -17.64
C GLY A 153 -2.89 26.12 -17.79
N ARG A 154 -3.95 25.31 -17.62
CA ARG A 154 -4.07 23.89 -17.99
C ARG A 154 -2.97 22.96 -17.45
N ALA A 155 -3.12 22.52 -16.19
CA ALA A 155 -2.80 21.16 -15.72
C ALA A 155 -2.77 21.06 -14.18
N ARG A 156 -3.91 20.91 -13.47
CA ARG A 156 -3.92 20.42 -12.07
C ARG A 156 -5.25 19.73 -11.71
N ARG A 157 -5.47 18.52 -12.24
CA ARG A 157 -6.29 17.49 -11.55
C ARG A 157 -5.39 16.43 -10.91
N SER A 158 -4.18 16.82 -10.50
CA SER A 158 -3.18 15.95 -9.90
C SER A 158 -2.79 16.53 -8.55
N GLY A 159 -3.03 15.79 -7.48
CA GLY A 159 -2.62 16.17 -6.13
C GLY A 159 -3.15 15.24 -5.06
N HIS A 160 -4.32 14.63 -5.26
CA HIS A 160 -4.87 13.68 -4.28
C HIS A 160 -4.93 12.27 -4.87
N ARG A 161 -3.94 11.44 -4.55
CA ARG A 161 -3.96 10.00 -4.86
C ARG A 161 -4.80 9.28 -3.80
N PRO A 162 -5.97 8.73 -4.15
CA PRO A 162 -6.80 8.03 -3.17
C PRO A 162 -6.13 6.71 -2.75
N PHE A 163 -6.38 6.31 -1.50
CA PHE A 163 -6.01 4.98 -1.01
C PHE A 163 -6.91 3.91 -1.66
N THR A 164 -6.35 2.75 -1.99
CA THR A 164 -7.12 1.56 -2.36
C THR A 164 -8.05 1.14 -1.22
N ARG A 165 -9.05 0.32 -1.54
CA ARG A 165 -9.91 -0.29 -0.52
C ARG A 165 -9.07 -1.05 0.50
N ASP A 166 -8.05 -1.76 0.03
CA ASP A 166 -7.24 -2.60 0.89
C ASP A 166 -6.30 -1.80 1.79
N ALA A 167 -5.66 -0.75 1.28
CA ALA A 167 -4.90 0.18 2.11
C ALA A 167 -5.77 0.90 3.16
N LYS A 168 -7.00 1.29 2.81
CA LYS A 168 -7.93 1.87 3.81
C LYS A 168 -8.26 0.87 4.91
N GLU A 169 -8.49 -0.38 4.57
CA GLU A 169 -8.83 -1.40 5.55
C GLU A 169 -7.62 -1.80 6.42
N VAL A 170 -6.37 -1.67 5.94
CA VAL A 170 -5.17 -1.71 6.82
C VAL A 170 -5.24 -0.60 7.88
N LEU A 171 -5.57 0.63 7.50
CA LEU A 171 -5.73 1.74 8.45
C LEU A 171 -6.88 1.51 9.43
N THR A 172 -8.04 1.05 8.95
CA THR A 172 -9.18 0.67 9.81
C THR A 172 -8.78 -0.43 10.80
N ARG A 173 -8.04 -1.43 10.34
CA ARG A 173 -7.62 -2.54 11.20
C ARG A 173 -6.57 -2.12 12.22
N SER A 174 -5.68 -1.17 11.89
CA SER A 174 -4.72 -0.62 12.86
C SER A 174 -5.41 0.01 14.09
N LEU A 175 -6.60 0.61 13.90
CA LEU A 175 -7.42 1.10 15.02
C LEU A 175 -7.92 -0.06 15.89
N ARG A 176 -8.40 -1.16 15.29
CA ARG A 176 -8.88 -2.33 16.04
C ARG A 176 -7.77 -2.95 16.87
N ILE A 177 -6.56 -3.03 16.32
CA ILE A 177 -5.38 -3.58 17.02
C ILE A 177 -4.98 -2.66 18.18
N ALA A 178 -4.91 -1.33 17.96
CA ALA A 178 -4.65 -0.38 19.05
C ALA A 178 -5.68 -0.52 20.19
N GLN A 179 -6.96 -0.69 19.84
CA GLN A 179 -8.01 -0.93 20.84
C GLN A 179 -7.82 -2.27 21.59
N ALA A 180 -7.44 -3.33 20.89
CA ALA A 180 -7.19 -4.63 21.50
C ALA A 180 -6.04 -4.58 22.54
N HIS A 181 -5.01 -3.77 22.29
CA HIS A 181 -3.93 -3.52 23.25
C HIS A 181 -4.24 -2.39 24.25
N SER A 182 -5.47 -1.86 24.27
CA SER A 182 -5.87 -0.74 25.13
C SER A 182 -5.06 0.56 24.91
N ASP A 183 -4.47 0.73 23.73
CA ASP A 183 -3.72 1.92 23.36
C ASP A 183 -4.66 3.07 22.98
N ARG A 184 -4.39 4.24 23.57
CA ARG A 184 -5.19 5.46 23.31
C ARG A 184 -4.93 6.03 21.91
N HIS A 185 -3.75 5.77 21.36
CA HIS A 185 -3.30 6.28 20.07
C HIS A 185 -2.95 5.14 19.11
N ILE A 186 -3.07 5.41 17.81
CA ILE A 186 -2.71 4.49 16.74
C ILE A 186 -1.27 4.79 16.34
N GLY A 187 -0.33 4.00 16.85
CA GLY A 187 1.07 3.96 16.44
C GLY A 187 1.35 3.27 15.09
N ASP A 188 2.58 3.38 14.61
CA ASP A 188 3.03 2.75 13.36
C ASP A 188 3.20 1.23 13.50
N GLU A 189 3.44 0.75 14.70
CA GLU A 189 3.42 -0.66 15.08
C GLU A 189 2.05 -1.31 14.84
N HIS A 190 0.95 -0.56 15.02
CA HIS A 190 -0.38 -1.07 14.73
C HIS A 190 -0.66 -1.19 13.23
N MET A 191 -0.08 -0.30 12.43
CA MET A 191 -0.14 -0.41 10.97
C MET A 191 0.68 -1.61 10.48
N LEU A 192 1.86 -1.82 11.06
CA LEU A 192 2.70 -2.98 10.77
C LEU A 192 1.99 -4.30 11.12
N LEU A 193 1.41 -4.41 12.32
CA LEU A 193 0.61 -5.56 12.70
C LEU A 193 -0.58 -5.74 11.74
N ALA A 194 -1.31 -4.66 11.41
CA ALA A 194 -2.44 -4.72 10.50
C ALA A 194 -2.07 -5.29 9.12
N LEU A 195 -0.90 -4.94 8.57
CA LEU A 195 -0.41 -5.49 7.30
C LEU A 195 -0.28 -7.03 7.36
N THR A 196 0.25 -7.58 8.45
CA THR A 196 0.46 -9.04 8.57
C THR A 196 -0.81 -9.88 8.74
N THR A 197 -1.94 -9.25 9.08
CA THR A 197 -3.21 -9.96 9.30
C THR A 197 -4.08 -10.08 8.04
N ARG A 198 -3.61 -9.56 6.91
CA ARG A 198 -4.35 -9.52 5.66
C ARG A 198 -3.59 -10.29 4.59
N PRO A 199 -4.21 -11.28 3.94
CA PRO A 199 -3.62 -11.91 2.76
C PRO A 199 -3.29 -10.86 1.70
N GLY A 200 -2.15 -11.01 1.04
CA GLY A 200 -1.67 -10.10 0.01
C GLY A 200 -0.16 -9.95 0.04
N VAL A 201 0.37 -9.33 -1.01
CA VAL A 201 1.82 -9.18 -1.26
C VAL A 201 2.59 -8.68 -0.03
N PRO A 202 2.20 -7.61 0.69
CA PRO A 202 2.97 -7.15 1.83
C PRO A 202 3.05 -8.16 2.98
N ALA A 203 1.97 -8.90 3.26
CA ALA A 203 1.94 -9.87 4.34
C ALA A 203 2.81 -11.09 4.02
N GLU A 204 2.73 -11.58 2.79
CA GLU A 204 3.56 -12.71 2.34
C GLU A 204 5.03 -12.33 2.27
N VAL A 205 5.35 -11.14 1.74
CA VAL A 205 6.74 -10.66 1.73
C VAL A 205 7.27 -10.49 3.14
N LEU A 206 6.48 -10.00 4.09
CA LEU A 206 6.90 -9.95 5.50
C LEU A 206 7.10 -11.36 6.07
N ALA A 207 6.19 -12.29 5.81
CA ALA A 207 6.27 -13.67 6.28
C ALA A 207 7.49 -14.42 5.72
N ASP A 208 7.83 -14.22 4.44
CA ASP A 208 9.04 -14.76 3.80
C ASP A 208 10.33 -14.31 4.50
N HIS A 209 10.28 -13.17 5.20
CA HIS A 209 11.39 -12.64 6.00
C HIS A 209 11.22 -12.92 7.51
N GLY A 210 10.36 -13.86 7.88
CA GLY A 210 10.11 -14.25 9.27
C GLY A 210 9.28 -13.24 10.08
N VAL A 211 8.75 -12.20 9.44
CA VAL A 211 7.90 -11.19 10.08
C VAL A 211 6.43 -11.57 9.94
N THR A 212 5.94 -12.25 10.96
CA THR A 212 4.53 -12.65 11.12
C THR A 212 3.84 -11.84 12.21
N TYR A 213 2.51 -11.85 12.23
CA TYR A 213 1.73 -11.22 13.30
C TYR A 213 2.19 -11.65 14.70
N GLU A 214 2.36 -12.97 14.90
CA GLU A 214 2.78 -13.55 16.17
C GLU A 214 4.20 -13.10 16.55
N SER A 215 5.14 -13.09 15.59
CA SER A 215 6.50 -12.63 15.84
C SER A 215 6.55 -11.15 16.26
N LEU A 216 5.70 -10.32 15.64
CA LEU A 216 5.58 -8.90 15.96
C LEU A 216 4.94 -8.70 17.33
N GLU A 217 3.84 -9.40 17.65
CA GLU A 217 3.22 -9.33 18.98
C GLU A 217 4.21 -9.70 20.08
N ARG A 218 4.99 -10.78 19.88
CA ARG A 218 6.00 -11.21 20.84
C ARG A 218 7.05 -10.13 21.12
N VAL A 219 7.53 -9.47 20.06
CA VAL A 219 8.54 -8.40 20.18
C VAL A 219 7.95 -7.12 20.78
N LEU A 220 6.74 -6.74 20.39
CA LEU A 220 6.11 -5.47 20.77
C LEU A 220 5.47 -5.50 22.16
N TYR A 221 4.95 -6.65 22.58
CA TYR A 221 4.11 -6.81 23.78
C TYR A 221 4.51 -7.99 24.68
N GLY A 222 5.29 -8.95 24.19
CA GLY A 222 5.66 -10.17 24.94
C GLY A 222 6.65 -9.98 26.10
N ALA A 223 7.25 -8.79 26.27
CA ALA A 223 8.19 -8.53 27.37
C ALA A 223 7.52 -8.35 28.76
N GLY A 224 6.18 -8.36 28.83
CA GLY A 224 5.42 -8.14 30.07
C GLY A 224 5.19 -9.38 30.94
N GLU A 225 5.23 -10.60 30.37
CA GLU A 225 4.88 -11.84 31.10
C GLU A 225 6.07 -12.45 31.86
N ALA A 226 7.31 -12.15 31.46
CA ALA A 226 8.52 -12.72 32.06
C ALA A 226 8.94 -12.07 33.41
N ARG A 227 8.17 -11.11 33.94
CA ARG A 227 8.47 -10.42 35.22
C ARG A 227 7.48 -10.73 36.35
N ALA A 228 6.60 -11.71 36.17
CA ALA A 228 5.61 -12.13 37.17
C ALA A 228 5.81 -13.60 37.61
N SER A 229 7.06 -14.01 37.84
CA SER A 229 7.41 -15.34 38.37
C SER A 229 8.51 -15.23 39.43
#